data_AF-A0A2S1LAX4-F1
#
_entry.id   AF-A0A2S1LAX4-F1
#
_cell.length_a   1.000
_cell.length_b   1.000
_cell.length_c   1.000
_cell.angle_alpha   90.00
_cell.angle_beta   90.00
_cell.angle_gamma   90.00
#
_symmetry.space_group_name_H-M   'P 1'
#
loop_
_entity.id
_entity.type
_entity.pdbx_description
1 polymer ?
#
loop_
_entity_poly.entity_id
_entity_poly.type
_entity_poly.pdbx_seq_one_letter_code
_entity_poly.pdbx_strand_id
1 'polypeptide(L)'
;MAKFYIILFLSAATLLSGQGKKVETVYFKFDKYDIDREQALIILDFVKATDSSKIESIQIYGYCDDRGTNDYNYKLSQKRVETVQNILTTNGFSKNKILIIEGKGRVLISKDTVEDLKKTRSENRRVDLLIVPKNSFGKGIYSSLQEQHQVGDRIYLENILFELGSSKLTKSSIKELDKIVLTLDKNKKLEFEIRGHVCCTPSSFKDAYDRETNERKLSINRAKTVFKYLISKRINSLRMSYKGVGNQFPLGQGDEMDRRVEFLITKI
;
A
#
# COMPACT_ATOMS: atom_id res chain seq x y z
N MET A 1 -44.47 13.97 -48.42
CA MET A 1 -44.62 13.84 -46.96
C MET A 1 -43.37 13.17 -46.39
N ALA A 2 -42.41 13.96 -45.89
CA ALA A 2 -41.14 13.47 -45.37
C ALA A 2 -41.29 13.07 -43.90
N LYS A 3 -40.92 11.83 -43.55
CA LYS A 3 -40.90 11.34 -42.16
C LYS A 3 -39.58 11.76 -41.50
N PHE A 4 -39.66 12.67 -40.54
CA PHE A 4 -38.54 13.01 -39.65
C PHE A 4 -38.42 11.94 -38.56
N TYR A 5 -37.27 11.25 -38.49
CA TYR A 5 -36.90 10.40 -37.36
C TYR A 5 -36.06 11.24 -36.39
N ILE A 6 -36.59 11.52 -35.20
CA ILE A 6 -35.86 12.12 -34.09
C ILE A 6 -35.03 11.01 -33.44
N ILE A 7 -33.72 11.01 -33.67
CA ILE A 7 -32.78 10.14 -32.96
C ILE A 7 -32.52 10.77 -31.60
N LEU A 8 -33.13 10.21 -30.56
CA LEU A 8 -32.92 10.59 -29.17
C LEU A 8 -31.54 10.06 -28.72
N PHE A 9 -30.52 10.92 -28.73
CA PHE A 9 -29.20 10.60 -28.20
C PHE A 9 -29.26 10.61 -26.67
N LEU A 10 -29.52 9.45 -26.07
CA LEU A 10 -29.47 9.27 -24.62
C LEU A 10 -27.99 9.21 -24.20
N SER A 11 -27.38 10.36 -23.92
CA SER A 11 -26.05 10.41 -23.31
C SER A 11 -26.17 9.94 -21.85
N ALA A 12 -25.99 8.65 -21.63
CA ALA A 12 -25.79 8.10 -20.30
C ALA A 12 -24.44 8.61 -19.77
N ALA A 13 -24.47 9.73 -19.05
CA ALA A 13 -23.35 10.20 -18.26
C ALA A 13 -23.11 9.16 -17.14
N THR A 14 -22.19 8.23 -17.37
CA THR A 14 -21.72 7.34 -16.31
C THR A 14 -20.98 8.19 -15.29
N LEU A 15 -21.63 8.42 -14.15
CA LEU A 15 -21.00 8.94 -12.95
C LEU A 15 -19.92 7.94 -12.51
N LEU A 16 -18.68 8.22 -12.90
CA LEU A 16 -17.50 7.59 -12.31
C LEU A 16 -17.37 8.12 -10.89
N SER A 17 -18.01 7.45 -9.93
CA SER A 17 -17.70 7.66 -8.51
C SER A 17 -16.29 7.15 -8.26
N GLY A 18 -15.30 8.05 -8.28
CA GLY A 18 -13.97 7.76 -7.73
C GLY A 18 -14.12 7.47 -6.24
N GLN A 19 -14.04 6.20 -5.85
CA GLN A 19 -13.99 5.84 -4.43
C GLN A 19 -12.63 6.26 -3.88
N GLY A 20 -12.57 7.46 -3.30
CA GLY A 20 -11.39 7.92 -2.57
C GLY A 20 -11.11 7.00 -1.37
N LYS A 21 -9.84 6.88 -0.98
CA LYS A 21 -9.45 6.19 0.26
C LYS A 21 -10.15 6.84 1.44
N LYS A 22 -10.93 6.09 2.22
CA LYS A 22 -11.51 6.59 3.46
C LYS A 22 -10.38 6.70 4.49
N VAL A 23 -10.20 7.90 5.04
CA VAL A 23 -9.21 8.18 6.08
C VAL A 23 -9.96 8.44 7.39
N GLU A 24 -9.61 7.71 8.43
CA GLU A 24 -10.05 7.97 9.80
C GLU A 24 -8.84 8.45 10.61
N THR A 25 -9.03 9.47 11.45
CA THR A 25 -7.91 10.09 12.17
C THR A 25 -8.15 10.04 13.68
N VAL A 26 -7.13 9.58 14.41
CA VAL A 26 -7.11 9.49 15.86
C VAL A 26 -6.09 10.47 16.41
N TYR A 27 -6.47 11.30 17.37
CA TYR A 27 -5.61 12.33 17.95
C TYR A 27 -5.03 11.94 19.30
N PHE A 28 -3.87 12.52 19.62
CA PHE A 28 -3.12 12.27 20.84
C PHE A 28 -2.83 13.57 21.58
N LYS A 29 -2.82 13.46 22.91
CA LYS A 29 -2.35 14.54 23.78
C LYS A 29 -0.84 14.76 23.59
N PHE A 30 -0.38 15.93 24.02
CA PHE A 30 1.04 16.28 23.94
C PHE A 30 1.88 15.24 24.69
N ASP A 31 2.93 14.76 24.03
CA ASP A 31 3.88 13.79 24.58
C ASP A 31 3.29 12.45 25.02
N LYS A 32 2.08 12.12 24.54
CA LYS A 32 1.36 10.88 24.87
C LYS A 32 1.22 9.94 23.69
N TYR A 33 1.18 8.65 24.00
CA TYR A 33 0.83 7.57 23.08
C TYR A 33 -0.33 6.72 23.61
N ASP A 34 -0.76 6.93 24.85
CA ASP A 34 -2.09 6.55 25.30
C ASP A 34 -3.15 7.42 24.62
N ILE A 35 -4.27 6.81 24.25
CA ILE A 35 -5.44 7.52 23.74
C ILE A 35 -6.50 7.61 24.82
N ASP A 36 -7.24 8.71 24.82
CA ASP A 36 -8.41 8.84 25.69
C ASP A 36 -9.60 8.03 25.18
N ARG A 37 -10.63 7.94 26.03
CA ARG A 37 -11.81 7.13 25.76
C ARG A 37 -12.57 7.58 24.50
N GLU A 38 -12.62 8.88 24.24
CA GLU A 38 -13.32 9.42 23.07
C GLU A 38 -12.61 8.99 21.78
N GLN A 39 -11.29 9.12 21.75
CA GLN A 39 -10.47 8.68 20.62
C GLN A 39 -10.49 7.15 20.44
N ALA A 40 -10.57 6.39 21.53
CA ALA A 40 -10.74 4.94 21.46
C ALA A 40 -12.10 4.56 20.83
N LEU A 41 -13.18 5.28 21.17
CA LEU A 41 -14.50 5.02 20.60
C LEU A 41 -14.52 5.24 19.09
N ILE A 42 -13.81 6.25 18.56
CA ILE A 42 -13.67 6.48 17.11
C ILE A 42 -13.10 5.24 16.41
N ILE A 43 -12.06 4.62 16.96
CA ILE A 43 -11.47 3.39 16.40
C ILE A 43 -12.47 2.23 16.45
N LEU A 44 -13.22 2.11 17.55
CA LEU A 44 -14.21 1.04 17.70
C LEU A 44 -15.37 1.20 16.72
N ASP A 45 -15.88 2.41 16.54
CA ASP A 45 -16.94 2.71 15.59
C ASP A 45 -16.47 2.51 14.15
N PHE A 46 -15.21 2.86 13.86
CA PHE A 46 -14.56 2.52 12.60
C PHE A 46 -14.55 1.00 12.37
N VAL A 47 -14.14 0.19 13.35
CA VAL A 47 -14.12 -1.28 13.21
C VAL A 47 -15.53 -1.83 12.97
N LYS A 48 -16.53 -1.35 13.72
CA LYS A 48 -17.93 -1.80 13.59
C LYS A 48 -18.57 -1.41 12.26
N ALA A 49 -18.31 -0.18 11.80
CA ALA A 49 -18.88 0.34 10.57
C ALA A 49 -18.22 -0.26 9.31
N THR A 50 -17.05 -0.88 9.44
CA THR A 50 -16.32 -1.38 8.28
C THR A 50 -16.63 -2.85 7.99
N ASP A 51 -17.25 -3.08 6.84
CA ASP A 51 -17.43 -4.41 6.28
C ASP A 51 -16.08 -4.99 5.87
N SER A 52 -15.50 -5.81 6.74
CA SER A 52 -14.19 -6.41 6.51
C SER A 52 -14.10 -7.17 5.19
N SER A 53 -15.20 -7.70 4.64
CA SER A 53 -15.19 -8.40 3.35
C SER A 53 -14.86 -7.48 2.17
N LYS A 54 -15.13 -6.17 2.31
CA LYS A 54 -14.90 -5.12 1.31
C LYS A 54 -13.61 -4.33 1.54
N ILE A 55 -12.87 -4.63 2.61
CA ILE A 55 -11.53 -4.06 2.85
C ILE A 55 -10.49 -5.04 2.30
N GLU A 56 -9.57 -4.52 1.50
CA GLU A 56 -8.35 -5.23 1.14
C GLU A 56 -7.34 -5.11 2.28
N SER A 57 -6.97 -3.87 2.63
CA SER A 57 -6.01 -3.58 3.70
C SER A 57 -6.31 -2.27 4.44
N ILE A 58 -5.67 -2.11 5.59
CA ILE A 58 -5.55 -0.86 6.35
C ILE A 58 -4.07 -0.49 6.45
N GLN A 59 -3.79 0.80 6.25
CA GLN A 59 -2.49 1.41 6.48
C GLN A 59 -2.60 2.36 7.68
N ILE A 60 -1.62 2.32 8.58
CA ILE A 60 -1.61 3.08 9.83
C ILE A 60 -0.35 3.94 9.87
N TYR A 61 -0.53 5.26 9.83
CA TYR A 61 0.56 6.23 9.84
C TYR A 61 0.47 7.14 11.06
N GLY A 62 1.53 7.16 11.87
CA GLY A 62 1.59 7.97 13.09
C GLY A 62 2.45 9.19 12.92
N TYR A 63 2.01 10.30 13.50
CA TYR A 63 2.68 11.60 13.39
C TYR A 63 2.83 12.25 14.75
N CYS A 64 3.84 13.12 14.85
CA CYS A 64 4.05 14.03 15.96
C CYS A 64 4.03 15.49 15.49
N ASP A 65 3.88 16.41 16.44
CA ASP A 65 4.06 17.83 16.16
C ASP A 65 5.55 18.19 15.96
N ASP A 66 5.83 19.45 15.60
CA ASP A 66 7.14 19.93 15.16
C ASP A 66 8.23 19.91 16.25
N ARG A 67 7.84 19.71 17.52
CA ARG A 67 8.72 19.85 18.70
C ARG A 67 9.44 18.55 19.06
N GLY A 68 10.63 18.68 19.64
CA GLY A 68 11.47 17.55 20.03
C GLY A 68 12.40 17.07 18.90
N THR A 69 13.28 16.10 19.21
CA THR A 69 14.25 15.59 18.24
C THR A 69 13.59 14.66 17.21
N ASN A 70 14.25 14.45 16.07
CA ASN A 70 13.77 13.50 15.05
C ASN A 70 13.64 12.08 15.62
N ASP A 71 14.68 11.59 16.31
CA ASP A 71 14.71 10.24 16.89
C ASP A 71 13.61 10.04 17.94
N TYR A 72 13.43 11.05 18.81
CA TYR A 72 12.36 11.01 19.82
C TYR A 72 10.98 10.90 19.17
N ASN A 73 10.70 11.77 18.19
CA ASN A 73 9.41 11.79 17.54
C ASN A 73 9.15 10.54 16.70
N TYR A 74 10.18 9.98 16.06
CA TYR A 74 10.07 8.71 15.36
C TYR A 74 9.61 7.61 16.33
N LYS A 75 10.29 7.45 17.48
CA LYS A 75 9.91 6.48 18.53
C LYS A 75 8.52 6.73 19.09
N LEU A 76 8.15 8.00 19.35
CA LEU A 76 6.83 8.35 19.87
C LEU A 76 5.72 8.03 18.86
N SER A 77 5.90 8.41 17.60
CA SER A 77 4.94 8.11 16.54
C SER A 77 4.80 6.60 16.29
N GLN A 78 5.88 5.83 16.47
CA GLN A 78 5.86 4.37 16.40
C GLN A 78 5.00 3.76 17.53
N LYS A 79 5.15 4.24 18.76
CA LYS A 79 4.30 3.79 19.89
C LYS A 79 2.81 4.12 19.68
N ARG A 80 2.50 5.24 19.01
CA ARG A 80 1.12 5.63 18.68
C ARG A 80 0.48 4.66 17.69
N VAL A 81 1.17 4.31 16.61
CA VAL A 81 0.63 3.33 15.64
C VAL A 81 0.48 1.94 16.26
N GLU A 82 1.39 1.53 17.15
CA GLU A 82 1.27 0.28 17.90
C GLU A 82 0.05 0.28 18.83
N THR A 83 -0.23 1.40 19.49
CA THR A 83 -1.42 1.55 20.34
C THR A 83 -2.70 1.38 19.53
N VAL A 84 -2.79 2.03 18.36
CA VAL A 84 -3.94 1.89 17.45
C VAL A 84 -4.05 0.47 16.90
N GLN A 85 -2.94 -0.14 16.48
CA GLN A 85 -2.89 -1.53 16.00
C GLN A 85 -3.44 -2.50 17.07
N ASN A 86 -3.02 -2.34 18.32
CA ASN A 86 -3.47 -3.19 19.41
C ASN A 86 -4.97 -3.07 19.61
N ILE A 87 -5.52 -1.86 19.59
CA ILE A 87 -6.97 -1.64 19.73
C ILE A 87 -7.73 -2.29 18.56
N LEU A 88 -7.28 -2.10 17.32
CA LEU A 88 -7.91 -2.73 16.16
C LEU A 88 -7.93 -4.26 16.29
N THR A 89 -6.79 -4.86 16.62
CA THR A 89 -6.64 -6.32 16.67
C THR A 89 -7.36 -6.96 17.87
N THR A 90 -7.33 -6.34 19.04
CA THR A 90 -8.11 -6.80 20.21
C THR A 90 -9.62 -6.71 19.96
N ASN A 91 -10.06 -5.79 19.10
CA ASN A 91 -11.48 -5.65 18.73
C ASN A 91 -11.85 -6.41 17.44
N GLY A 92 -11.10 -7.46 17.10
CA GLY A 92 -11.46 -8.41 16.06
C GLY A 92 -11.04 -8.03 14.64
N PHE A 93 -10.34 -6.91 14.45
CA PHE A 93 -9.76 -6.60 13.15
C PHE A 93 -8.61 -7.55 12.85
N SER A 94 -8.66 -8.22 11.68
CA SER A 94 -7.67 -9.24 11.37
C SER A 94 -6.30 -8.62 11.11
N LYS A 95 -5.29 -9.06 11.87
CA LYS A 95 -3.91 -8.54 11.78
C LYS A 95 -3.32 -8.67 10.37
N ASN A 96 -3.74 -9.67 9.60
CA ASN A 96 -3.29 -9.86 8.21
C ASN A 96 -3.79 -8.79 7.24
N LYS A 97 -4.81 -8.01 7.61
CA LYS A 97 -5.31 -6.87 6.82
C LYS A 97 -4.62 -5.56 7.21
N ILE A 98 -3.81 -5.54 8.26
CA ILE A 98 -3.01 -4.38 8.62
C ILE A 98 -1.66 -4.50 7.91
N LEU A 99 -1.49 -3.71 6.85
CA LEU A 99 -0.40 -3.86 5.90
C LEU A 99 0.81 -2.99 6.25
N ILE A 100 0.55 -1.70 6.51
CA ILE A 100 1.57 -0.71 6.80
C ILE A 100 1.31 -0.17 8.20
N ILE A 101 2.37 -0.13 9.01
CA ILE A 101 2.36 0.39 10.37
C ILE A 101 3.64 1.16 10.58
N GLU A 102 3.56 2.48 10.52
CA GLU A 102 4.75 3.30 10.50
C GLU A 102 4.59 4.60 11.28
N GLY A 103 5.48 4.81 12.25
CA GLY A 103 5.72 6.11 12.82
C GLY A 103 6.49 7.01 11.84
N LYS A 104 5.85 8.06 11.33
CA LYS A 104 6.45 9.05 10.41
C LYS A 104 7.26 10.13 11.13
N GLY A 105 7.23 10.17 12.46
CA GLY A 105 7.92 11.18 13.26
C GLY A 105 7.24 12.54 13.22
N ARG A 106 8.03 13.61 13.35
CA ARG A 106 7.48 14.98 13.45
C ARG A 106 7.09 15.56 12.10
N VAL A 107 5.99 16.30 12.10
CA VAL A 107 5.56 17.13 10.98
C VAL A 107 6.12 18.53 11.17
N LEU A 108 6.98 18.97 10.25
CA LEU A 108 7.53 20.33 10.28
C LEU A 108 6.43 21.34 9.92
N ILE A 109 6.36 22.43 10.69
CA ILE A 109 5.40 23.52 10.49
C ILE A 109 6.20 24.79 10.16
N SER A 110 5.86 25.46 9.07
CA SER A 110 6.30 26.84 8.86
C SER A 110 5.40 27.77 9.68
N LYS A 111 5.98 28.47 10.66
CA LYS A 111 5.19 29.27 11.61
C LYS A 111 4.48 30.44 10.94
N ASP A 112 5.03 30.93 9.83
CA ASP A 112 4.50 32.07 9.10
C ASP A 112 3.34 31.69 8.17
N THR A 113 3.06 30.39 8.01
CA THR A 113 2.01 29.88 7.12
C THR A 113 0.80 29.32 7.85
N VAL A 114 0.76 29.40 9.18
CA VAL A 114 -0.33 28.82 9.99
C VAL A 114 -0.99 29.88 10.86
N GLU A 115 -2.32 29.95 10.80
CA GLU A 115 -3.12 30.90 11.58
C GLU A 115 -3.09 30.60 13.09
N ASP A 116 -3.17 29.30 13.45
CA ASP A 116 -3.12 28.85 14.85
C ASP A 116 -2.12 27.70 15.01
N LEU A 117 -0.92 28.05 15.46
CA LEU A 117 0.16 27.10 15.72
C LEU A 117 -0.22 26.05 16.77
N LYS A 118 -1.00 26.41 17.80
CA LYS A 118 -1.38 25.47 18.87
C LYS A 118 -2.35 24.43 18.33
N LYS A 119 -3.33 24.87 17.54
CA LYS A 119 -4.28 23.99 16.85
C LYS A 119 -3.57 23.06 15.87
N THR A 120 -2.74 23.60 14.96
CA THR A 120 -2.00 22.78 13.99
C THR A 120 -1.13 21.73 14.66
N ARG A 121 -0.46 22.08 15.78
CA ARG A 121 0.27 21.09 16.58
C ARG A 121 -0.62 19.99 17.12
N SER A 122 -1.83 20.33 17.56
CA SER A 122 -2.80 19.33 18.00
C SER A 122 -3.23 18.39 16.90
N GLU A 123 -3.48 18.93 15.71
CA GLU A 123 -3.86 18.16 14.53
C GLU A 123 -2.70 17.30 14.00
N ASN A 124 -1.44 17.68 14.25
CA ASN A 124 -0.26 16.88 13.89
C ASN A 124 0.05 15.75 14.86
N ARG A 125 -0.48 15.78 16.09
CA ARG A 125 -0.39 14.65 17.02
C ARG A 125 -1.49 13.66 16.71
N ARG A 126 -1.30 12.86 15.66
CA ARG A 126 -2.34 11.98 15.14
C ARG A 126 -1.83 10.64 14.63
N VAL A 127 -2.76 9.72 14.45
CA VAL A 127 -2.60 8.51 13.66
C VAL A 127 -3.70 8.50 12.60
N ASP A 128 -3.30 8.34 11.35
CA ASP A 128 -4.22 8.24 10.21
C ASP A 128 -4.37 6.76 9.84
N LEU A 129 -5.62 6.28 9.78
CA LEU A 129 -6.01 4.95 9.32
C LEU A 129 -6.58 5.09 7.92
N LEU A 130 -5.88 4.57 6.93
CA LEU A 130 -6.32 4.60 5.53
C LEU A 130 -6.89 3.23 5.19
N ILE A 131 -8.19 3.18 4.87
CA ILE A 131 -8.79 1.99 4.29
C ILE A 131 -8.41 1.94 2.82
N VAL A 132 -7.91 0.77 2.40
CA VAL A 132 -7.82 0.37 1.01
C VAL A 132 -8.99 -0.58 0.74
N PRO A 133 -10.09 -0.10 0.13
CA PRO A 133 -11.18 -0.99 -0.28
C PRO A 133 -10.68 -2.08 -1.25
N LYS A 134 -11.35 -3.22 -1.28
CA LYS A 134 -11.14 -4.24 -2.31
C LYS A 134 -11.38 -3.65 -3.67
N ASN A 135 -10.48 -3.95 -4.62
CA ASN A 135 -10.53 -3.47 -6.00
C ASN A 135 -10.43 -1.93 -6.16
N SER A 136 -9.95 -1.19 -5.15
CA SER A 136 -9.81 0.28 -5.18
C SER A 136 -8.91 0.81 -6.29
N PHE A 137 -8.05 -0.04 -6.82
CA PHE A 137 -7.14 0.32 -7.89
C PHE A 137 -7.84 0.36 -9.27
N GLY A 138 -9.08 -0.12 -9.36
CA GLY A 138 -9.83 -0.27 -10.61
C GLY A 138 -10.08 -1.74 -10.95
N LYS A 139 -10.94 -2.01 -11.93
CA LYS A 139 -11.22 -3.36 -12.41
C LYS A 139 -9.92 -4.01 -12.90
N GLY A 140 -9.67 -5.26 -12.45
CA GLY A 140 -8.48 -6.02 -12.82
C GLY A 140 -7.23 -5.63 -12.03
N ILE A 141 -7.36 -4.99 -10.88
CA ILE A 141 -6.21 -4.66 -10.04
C ILE A 141 -6.47 -5.01 -8.57
N TYR A 142 -5.57 -5.82 -8.01
CA TYR A 142 -5.70 -6.50 -6.72
C TYR A 142 -4.42 -6.32 -5.90
N SER A 143 -4.45 -6.53 -4.59
CA SER A 143 -3.22 -6.61 -3.78
C SER A 143 -2.91 -8.01 -3.21
N SER A 144 -3.70 -8.99 -3.63
CA SER A 144 -3.49 -10.40 -3.34
C SER A 144 -3.96 -11.27 -4.50
N LEU A 145 -3.44 -12.49 -4.60
CA LEU A 145 -3.93 -13.48 -5.55
C LEU A 145 -5.35 -13.89 -5.15
N GLN A 146 -6.26 -13.87 -6.12
CA GLN A 146 -7.65 -14.29 -5.99
C GLN A 146 -7.83 -15.72 -6.47
N GLU A 147 -8.99 -16.31 -6.19
CA GLU A 147 -9.36 -17.65 -6.70
C GLU A 147 -9.49 -17.65 -8.24
N GLN A 148 -9.93 -16.53 -8.82
CA GLN A 148 -10.10 -16.37 -10.26
C GLN A 148 -9.50 -15.04 -10.70
N HIS A 149 -8.84 -15.08 -11.86
CA HIS A 149 -8.22 -13.93 -12.51
C HIS A 149 -8.57 -13.88 -13.99
N GLN A 150 -8.44 -12.70 -14.57
CA GLN A 150 -8.51 -12.47 -16.01
C GLN A 150 -7.13 -12.07 -16.53
N VAL A 151 -6.87 -12.34 -17.81
CA VAL A 151 -5.66 -11.84 -18.48
C VAL A 151 -5.65 -10.32 -18.43
N GLY A 152 -4.53 -9.74 -18.02
CA GLY A 152 -4.38 -8.31 -17.79
C GLY A 152 -4.53 -7.89 -16.33
N ASP A 153 -5.00 -8.78 -15.44
CA ASP A 153 -5.09 -8.49 -14.02
C ASP A 153 -3.71 -8.14 -13.44
N ARG A 154 -3.63 -7.10 -12.61
CA ARG A 154 -2.43 -6.74 -11.86
C ARG A 154 -2.61 -7.05 -10.39
N ILE A 155 -1.63 -7.69 -9.78
CA ILE A 155 -1.64 -8.07 -8.37
C ILE A 155 -0.44 -7.42 -7.70
N TYR A 156 -0.66 -6.36 -6.95
CA TYR A 156 0.38 -5.69 -6.17
C TYR A 156 0.76 -6.55 -4.98
N LEU A 157 2.03 -6.94 -4.88
CA LEU A 157 2.51 -7.71 -3.75
C LEU A 157 2.87 -6.76 -2.61
N GLU A 158 1.85 -6.13 -2.02
CA GLU A 158 1.97 -5.06 -1.03
C GLU A 158 2.86 -5.44 0.17
N ASN A 159 2.86 -6.73 0.53
CA ASN A 159 3.62 -7.28 1.65
C ASN A 159 5.01 -7.81 1.28
N ILE A 160 5.44 -7.65 0.02
CA ILE A 160 6.75 -8.10 -0.44
C ILE A 160 7.71 -6.92 -0.45
N LEU A 161 8.25 -6.68 0.74
CA LEU A 161 9.20 -5.62 1.05
C LEU A 161 10.65 -6.03 0.81
N PHE A 162 11.49 -5.04 0.53
CA PHE A 162 12.94 -5.19 0.35
C PHE A 162 13.69 -4.31 1.35
N GLU A 163 14.95 -4.65 1.64
CA GLU A 163 15.86 -3.76 2.36
C GLU A 163 16.02 -2.42 1.60
N LEU A 164 16.26 -1.33 2.33
CA LEU A 164 16.26 0.02 1.75
C LEU A 164 17.32 0.17 0.64
N GLY A 165 16.86 0.47 -0.57
CA GLY A 165 17.72 0.63 -1.75
C GLY A 165 18.36 -0.67 -2.24
N SER A 166 17.85 -1.83 -1.80
CA SER A 166 18.36 -3.15 -2.15
C SER A 166 17.26 -4.01 -2.78
N SER A 167 17.66 -5.02 -3.56
CA SER A 167 16.83 -6.12 -4.06
C SER A 167 16.76 -7.33 -3.12
N LYS A 168 17.30 -7.21 -1.91
CA LYS A 168 17.25 -8.24 -0.86
C LYS A 168 15.91 -8.25 -0.13
N LEU A 169 15.27 -9.41 -0.08
CA LEU A 169 13.98 -9.62 0.60
C LEU A 169 14.15 -9.58 2.12
N THR A 170 13.18 -8.99 2.82
CA THR A 170 13.14 -9.07 4.28
C THR A 170 12.59 -10.43 4.75
N LYS A 171 12.80 -10.76 6.03
CA LYS A 171 12.27 -12.00 6.62
C LYS A 171 10.74 -12.07 6.60
N SER A 172 10.04 -10.93 6.74
CA SER A 172 8.57 -10.90 6.65
C SER A 172 8.12 -11.18 5.22
N SER A 173 8.77 -10.59 4.22
CA SER A 173 8.46 -10.81 2.80
C SER A 173 8.62 -12.27 2.38
N ILE A 174 9.63 -12.97 2.92
CA ILE A 174 9.81 -14.41 2.67
C ILE A 174 8.57 -15.21 3.13
N LYS A 175 8.03 -14.91 4.32
CA LYS A 175 6.82 -15.58 4.84
C LYS A 175 5.59 -15.30 3.99
N GLU A 176 5.51 -14.10 3.42
CA GLU A 176 4.39 -13.71 2.56
C GLU A 176 4.51 -14.33 1.16
N LEU A 177 5.72 -14.46 0.63
CA LEU A 177 5.97 -15.24 -0.59
C LEU A 177 5.66 -16.72 -0.41
N ASP A 178 5.93 -17.31 0.76
CA ASP A 178 5.53 -18.69 1.06
C ASP A 178 4.01 -18.88 0.94
N LYS A 179 3.19 -17.90 1.36
CA LYS A 179 1.73 -17.96 1.16
C LYS A 179 1.34 -17.84 -0.30
N ILE A 180 2.02 -16.97 -1.05
CA ILE A 180 1.82 -16.81 -2.50
C ILE A 180 2.11 -18.13 -3.23
N VAL A 181 3.18 -18.83 -2.86
CA VAL A 181 3.53 -20.15 -3.42
C VAL A 181 2.37 -21.14 -3.26
N LEU A 182 1.75 -21.22 -2.08
CA LEU A 182 0.60 -22.10 -1.85
C LEU A 182 -0.57 -21.79 -2.77
N THR A 183 -0.82 -20.52 -3.08
CA THR A 183 -1.88 -20.11 -4.00
C THR A 183 -1.51 -20.41 -5.45
N LEU A 184 -0.26 -20.18 -5.86
CA LEU A 184 0.24 -20.52 -7.19
C LEU A 184 0.24 -22.04 -7.46
N ASP A 185 0.45 -22.86 -6.44
CA ASP A 185 0.38 -24.33 -6.53
C ASP A 185 -1.04 -24.84 -6.76
N LYS A 186 -2.05 -24.14 -6.23
CA LYS A 186 -3.46 -24.42 -6.52
C LYS A 186 -3.82 -23.99 -7.95
N ASN A 187 -3.26 -22.88 -8.42
CA ASN A 187 -3.57 -22.27 -9.72
C ASN A 187 -2.51 -22.59 -10.79
N LYS A 188 -2.35 -23.88 -11.12
CA LYS A 188 -1.23 -24.33 -11.96
C LYS A 188 -1.23 -23.85 -13.42
N LYS A 189 -2.35 -23.33 -13.92
CA LYS A 189 -2.46 -22.80 -15.29
C LYS A 189 -2.12 -21.31 -15.39
N LEU A 190 -2.08 -20.62 -14.25
CA LEU A 190 -1.79 -19.19 -14.20
C LEU A 190 -0.37 -18.92 -14.69
N GLU A 191 -0.24 -18.06 -15.69
CA GLU A 191 1.05 -17.53 -16.15
C GLU A 191 1.09 -16.02 -15.93
N PHE A 192 2.22 -15.49 -15.44
CA PHE A 192 2.32 -14.10 -15.02
C PHE A 192 3.71 -13.47 -15.24
N GLU A 193 3.74 -12.16 -15.44
CA GLU A 193 4.96 -11.35 -15.47
C GLU A 193 5.18 -10.65 -14.13
N ILE A 194 6.34 -10.87 -13.51
CA ILE A 194 6.75 -10.22 -12.27
C ILE A 194 7.36 -8.86 -12.61
N ARG A 195 6.72 -7.76 -12.20
CA ARG A 195 7.20 -6.41 -12.48
C ARG A 195 7.74 -5.76 -11.24
N GLY A 196 8.98 -5.27 -11.30
CA GLY A 196 9.59 -4.51 -10.23
C GLY A 196 9.52 -3.01 -10.50
N HIS A 197 9.23 -2.25 -9.46
CA HIS A 197 9.08 -0.80 -9.48
C HIS A 197 10.04 -0.15 -8.49
N VAL A 198 10.43 1.08 -8.80
CA VAL A 198 11.20 1.94 -7.92
C VAL A 198 10.58 3.32 -7.86
N CYS A 199 10.65 3.97 -6.70
CA CYS A 199 10.26 5.36 -6.58
C CYS A 199 11.39 6.29 -7.04
N CYS A 200 11.03 7.50 -7.45
CA CYS A 200 11.88 8.69 -7.42
C CYS A 200 13.27 8.53 -8.06
N THR A 201 13.32 8.00 -9.28
CA THR A 201 14.54 8.00 -10.08
C THR A 201 14.70 9.35 -10.78
N PRO A 202 15.89 10.01 -10.74
CA PRO A 202 16.11 11.24 -11.51
C PRO A 202 15.79 11.00 -12.99
N SER A 203 15.26 12.01 -13.69
CA SER A 203 14.85 11.89 -15.11
C SER A 203 15.96 11.39 -16.05
N SER A 204 17.22 11.58 -15.66
CA SER A 204 18.40 11.08 -16.38
C SER A 204 18.60 9.57 -16.30
N PHE A 205 17.94 8.85 -15.39
CA PHE A 205 18.08 7.41 -15.19
C PHE A 205 16.75 6.69 -15.30
N LYS A 206 16.76 5.53 -15.99
CA LYS A 206 15.57 4.68 -16.17
C LYS A 206 15.25 3.79 -14.97
N ASP A 207 16.22 3.58 -14.08
CA ASP A 207 16.10 2.72 -12.90
C ASP A 207 16.97 3.24 -11.75
N ALA A 208 16.66 2.82 -10.53
CA ALA A 208 17.37 3.17 -9.31
C ALA A 208 18.60 2.28 -9.10
N TYR A 209 19.52 2.79 -8.27
CA TYR A 209 20.72 2.05 -7.86
C TYR A 209 20.37 0.97 -6.84
N ASP A 210 20.87 -0.24 -7.07
CA ASP A 210 20.72 -1.38 -6.20
C ASP A 210 21.99 -1.58 -5.38
N ARG A 211 21.88 -1.41 -4.06
CA ARG A 211 23.00 -1.59 -3.12
C ARG A 211 23.47 -3.03 -3.00
N GLU A 212 22.64 -4.01 -3.36
CA GLU A 212 23.01 -5.43 -3.29
C GLU A 212 23.98 -5.81 -4.42
N THR A 213 23.73 -5.29 -5.62
CA THR A 213 24.47 -5.67 -6.84
C THR A 213 25.44 -4.59 -7.31
N ASN A 214 25.35 -3.38 -6.75
CA ASN A 214 26.09 -2.20 -7.19
C ASN A 214 25.79 -1.76 -8.63
N GLU A 215 24.56 -1.98 -9.11
CA GLU A 215 24.12 -1.61 -10.46
C GLU A 215 22.87 -0.73 -10.44
N ARG A 216 22.66 0.11 -11.47
CA ARG A 216 21.40 0.85 -11.69
C ARG A 216 20.33 -0.03 -12.32
N LYS A 217 19.95 -1.07 -11.60
CA LYS A 217 19.01 -2.13 -12.03
C LYS A 217 18.09 -2.58 -10.88
N LEU A 218 17.80 -1.69 -9.93
CA LEU A 218 17.06 -2.07 -8.71
C LEU A 218 15.68 -2.66 -9.03
N SER A 219 14.92 -2.06 -9.95
CA SER A 219 13.59 -2.54 -10.31
C SER A 219 13.63 -3.96 -10.90
N ILE A 220 14.53 -4.21 -11.86
CA ILE A 220 14.67 -5.54 -12.47
C ILE A 220 15.25 -6.56 -11.49
N ASN A 221 16.19 -6.15 -10.63
CA ASN A 221 16.79 -7.05 -9.64
C ASN A 221 15.77 -7.49 -8.60
N ARG A 222 14.89 -6.59 -8.13
CA ARG A 222 13.77 -6.95 -7.24
C ARG A 222 12.84 -7.98 -7.87
N ALA A 223 12.44 -7.76 -9.12
CA ALA A 223 11.61 -8.70 -9.87
C ALA A 223 12.31 -10.06 -10.03
N LYS A 224 13.60 -10.04 -10.37
CA LYS A 224 14.45 -11.23 -10.50
C LYS A 224 14.63 -11.97 -9.17
N THR A 225 14.73 -11.26 -8.04
CA THR A 225 14.81 -11.89 -6.71
C THR A 225 13.54 -12.67 -6.41
N VAL A 226 12.37 -12.09 -6.65
CA VAL A 226 11.09 -12.79 -6.47
C VAL A 226 10.97 -13.98 -7.42
N PHE A 227 11.35 -13.81 -8.69
CA PHE A 227 11.40 -14.90 -9.67
C PHE A 227 12.25 -16.07 -9.20
N LYS A 228 13.50 -15.81 -8.77
CA LYS A 228 14.42 -16.84 -8.25
C LYS A 228 13.87 -17.52 -7.00
N TYR A 229 13.23 -16.76 -6.12
CA TYR A 229 12.60 -17.31 -4.93
C TYR A 229 11.47 -18.29 -5.30
N LEU A 230 10.60 -17.94 -6.25
CA LEU A 230 9.52 -18.84 -6.68
C LEU A 230 10.07 -20.12 -7.34
N ILE A 231 11.15 -20.03 -8.12
CA ILE A 231 11.84 -21.21 -8.66
C ILE A 231 12.37 -22.10 -7.53
N SER A 232 13.00 -21.52 -6.50
CA SER A 232 13.52 -22.32 -5.38
C SER A 232 12.42 -23.03 -4.60
N LYS A 233 11.18 -22.50 -4.68
CA LYS A 233 9.94 -23.11 -4.17
C LYS A 233 9.23 -24.03 -5.17
N ARG A 234 9.90 -24.39 -6.28
CA ARG A 234 9.43 -25.32 -7.33
C ARG A 234 8.24 -24.82 -8.15
N ILE A 235 8.00 -23.51 -8.19
CA ILE A 235 7.08 -22.92 -9.18
C ILE A 235 7.72 -23.05 -10.56
N ASN A 236 6.98 -23.61 -11.53
CA ASN A 236 7.48 -23.82 -12.89
C ASN A 236 7.86 -22.48 -13.54
N SER A 237 9.15 -22.33 -13.86
CA SER A 237 9.72 -21.13 -14.46
C SER A 237 9.10 -20.78 -15.81
N LEU A 238 8.55 -21.75 -16.55
CA LEU A 238 7.88 -21.53 -17.84
C LEU A 238 6.57 -20.74 -17.72
N ARG A 239 5.98 -20.66 -16.52
CA ARG A 239 4.74 -19.90 -16.27
C ARG A 239 5.01 -18.48 -15.77
N MET A 240 6.27 -18.07 -15.71
CA MET A 240 6.65 -16.82 -15.10
C MET A 240 7.72 -16.13 -15.93
N SER A 241 7.61 -14.82 -16.00
CA SER A 241 8.65 -13.93 -16.54
C SER A 241 8.91 -12.81 -15.55
N TYR A 242 9.95 -12.00 -15.77
CA TYR A 242 10.20 -10.85 -14.91
C TYR A 242 10.71 -9.64 -15.72
N LYS A 243 10.36 -8.45 -15.27
CA LYS A 243 10.73 -7.18 -15.90
C LYS A 243 10.92 -6.07 -14.87
N GLY A 244 11.95 -5.25 -15.04
CA GLY A 244 12.06 -3.97 -14.32
C GLY A 244 11.37 -2.88 -15.11
N VAL A 245 10.49 -2.12 -14.46
CA VAL A 245 9.75 -1.02 -15.10
C VAL A 245 10.08 0.35 -14.51
N GLY A 246 11.11 0.44 -13.67
CA GLY A 246 11.59 1.72 -13.13
C GLY A 246 10.50 2.47 -12.36
N ASN A 247 10.45 3.78 -12.57
CA ASN A 247 9.41 4.70 -12.07
C ASN A 247 8.32 5.00 -13.10
N GLN A 248 8.18 4.20 -14.17
CA GLN A 248 7.31 4.51 -15.32
C GLN A 248 5.81 4.35 -15.03
N PHE A 249 5.45 3.68 -13.93
CA PHE A 249 4.06 3.39 -13.57
C PHE A 249 3.77 3.77 -12.11
N PRO A 250 3.84 5.07 -11.76
CA PRO A 250 3.53 5.54 -10.42
C PRO A 250 2.04 5.39 -10.14
N LEU A 251 1.68 4.95 -8.93
CA LEU A 251 0.29 4.80 -8.51
C LEU A 251 -0.32 6.11 -8.00
N GLY A 252 0.51 7.14 -7.79
CA GLY A 252 0.05 8.44 -7.25
C GLY A 252 -0.40 8.36 -5.78
N GLN A 253 -0.01 7.30 -5.08
CA GLN A 253 -0.42 7.03 -3.69
C GLN A 253 0.75 7.09 -2.70
N GLY A 254 1.84 7.75 -3.10
CA GLY A 254 3.06 7.93 -2.32
C GLY A 254 4.19 6.98 -2.72
N ASP A 255 5.42 7.40 -2.43
CA ASP A 255 6.66 6.72 -2.82
C ASP A 255 6.74 5.25 -2.40
N GLU A 256 6.04 4.88 -1.32
CA GLU A 256 6.06 3.52 -0.79
C GLU A 256 5.38 2.53 -1.73
N MET A 257 4.23 2.93 -2.27
CA MET A 257 3.47 2.14 -3.23
C MET A 257 4.18 2.02 -4.58
N ASP A 258 5.13 2.92 -4.86
CA ASP A 258 5.96 2.90 -6.06
C ASP A 258 7.27 2.13 -5.87
N ARG A 259 7.59 1.69 -4.64
CA ARG A 259 8.66 0.73 -4.33
C ARG A 259 8.13 -0.69 -4.20
N ARG A 260 7.44 -1.19 -5.22
CA ARG A 260 6.71 -2.47 -5.18
C ARG A 260 7.24 -3.53 -6.15
N VAL A 261 6.76 -4.75 -5.97
CA VAL A 261 6.69 -5.77 -7.01
C VAL A 261 5.23 -6.13 -7.24
N GLU A 262 4.84 -6.33 -8.50
CA GLU A 262 3.50 -6.78 -8.89
C GLU A 262 3.57 -8.01 -9.80
N PHE A 263 2.49 -8.77 -9.86
CA PHE A 263 2.26 -9.75 -10.94
C PHE A 263 1.30 -9.15 -11.95
N LEU A 264 1.63 -9.23 -13.23
CA LEU A 264 0.67 -9.07 -14.32
C LEU A 264 0.26 -10.44 -14.82
N ILE A 265 -1.03 -10.77 -14.77
CA ILE A 265 -1.56 -12.02 -15.31
C ILE A 265 -1.51 -11.98 -16.83
N THR A 266 -0.81 -12.95 -17.41
CA THR A 266 -0.60 -13.07 -18.86
C THR A 266 -1.41 -14.20 -19.48
N LYS A 267 -1.77 -15.23 -18.70
CA LYS A 267 -2.58 -16.37 -19.15
C LYS A 267 -3.23 -17.11 -17.97
N ILE A 268 -4.34 -17.81 -18.25
CA ILE A 268 -5.13 -18.63 -17.31
C ILE A 268 -5.42 -20.02 -17.87
#